data_AF-A0A9D4CL62-F1
#
_entry.id   AF-A0A9D4CL62-F1
#
_cell.length_a   1.000
_cell.length_b   1.000
_cell.length_c   1.000
_cell.angle_alpha   90.00
_cell.angle_beta   90.00
_cell.angle_gamma   90.00
#
_symmetry.space_group_name_H-M   'P 1'
#
loop_
_entity.id
_entity.type
_entity.pdbx_description
1 polymer ?
#
loop_
_entity_poly.entity_id
_entity_poly.type
_entity_poly.pdbx_seq_one_letter_code
_entity_poly.pdbx_strand_id
1 'polypeptide(L)'
;MHTCIHAYMHTCIHAYMHTCIHANMHTCIHTYIHTYIHTYIHTNLHTYIHTYIHTYIHTYIHTYIHTYIHTYIHKYIHTYIHTYIHTYIHTYIHTYIHTYIHTYIDT
;
A
#
# COMPACT_ATOMS: atom_id res chain seq x y z
N MET A 1 6.81 61.06 -46.40
CA MET A 1 5.55 60.57 -45.78
C MET A 1 5.37 59.06 -46.00
N HIS A 2 5.36 58.58 -47.25
CA HIS A 2 5.20 57.16 -47.60
C HIS A 2 6.23 56.22 -46.96
N THR A 3 7.51 56.62 -46.92
CA THR A 3 8.60 55.86 -46.28
C THR A 3 8.47 55.76 -44.77
N CYS A 4 7.95 56.81 -44.13
CA CYS A 4 7.75 56.86 -42.68
C CYS A 4 6.58 55.96 -42.24
N ILE A 5 5.49 55.96 -43.03
CA ILE A 5 4.35 55.06 -42.84
C ILE A 5 4.79 53.61 -43.03
N HIS A 6 5.57 53.32 -44.08
CA HIS A 6 6.09 51.98 -44.31
C HIS A 6 7.02 51.50 -43.19
N ALA A 7 7.93 52.36 -42.71
CA ALA A 7 8.82 52.01 -41.61
C ALA A 7 8.05 51.73 -40.31
N TYR A 8 7.05 52.56 -39.99
CA TYR A 8 6.19 52.38 -38.82
C TYR A 8 5.34 51.10 -38.89
N MET A 9 4.71 50.83 -40.03
CA MET A 9 3.94 49.60 -40.24
C MET A 9 4.84 48.37 -40.10
N HIS A 10 6.04 48.41 -40.68
CA HIS A 10 7.00 47.31 -40.59
C HIS A 10 7.45 47.05 -39.15
N THR A 11 7.80 48.09 -38.39
CA THR A 11 8.24 47.93 -37.00
C THR A 11 7.10 47.49 -36.08
N CYS A 12 5.88 48.02 -36.25
CA CYS A 12 4.72 47.59 -35.47
C CYS A 12 4.36 46.13 -35.73
N ILE A 13 4.32 45.72 -37.01
CA ILE A 13 4.02 44.32 -37.38
C ILE A 13 5.12 43.40 -36.85
N HIS A 14 6.39 43.77 -37.02
CA HIS A 14 7.49 42.95 -36.54
C HIS A 14 7.48 42.84 -35.00
N ALA A 15 7.27 43.94 -34.29
CA ALA A 15 7.21 43.93 -32.82
C ALA A 15 6.04 43.08 -32.32
N TYR A 16 4.85 43.24 -32.91
CA TYR A 16 3.67 42.47 -32.56
C TYR A 16 3.85 40.98 -32.86
N MET A 17 4.29 40.63 -34.07
CA MET A 17 4.53 39.24 -34.45
C MET A 17 5.60 38.60 -33.56
N HIS A 18 6.72 39.28 -33.33
CA HIS A 18 7.81 38.76 -32.51
C HIS A 18 7.36 38.56 -31.06
N THR A 19 6.71 39.55 -30.45
CA THR A 19 6.27 39.46 -29.05
C THR A 19 5.15 38.42 -28.89
N CYS A 20 4.14 38.41 -29.75
CA CYS A 20 3.05 37.45 -29.66
C CYS A 20 3.51 36.02 -29.92
N ILE A 21 4.33 35.78 -30.95
CA ILE A 21 4.80 34.42 -31.26
C ILE A 21 5.76 33.94 -30.17
N HIS A 22 6.73 34.77 -29.76
CA HIS A 22 7.69 34.39 -28.74
C HIS A 22 7.02 34.16 -27.38
N ALA A 23 6.13 35.07 -26.95
CA ALA A 23 5.44 34.94 -25.68
C ALA A 23 4.50 33.73 -25.67
N ASN A 24 3.72 33.51 -26.74
CA ASN A 24 2.81 32.37 -26.80
C ASN A 24 3.56 31.04 -26.91
N MET A 25 4.62 30.97 -27.70
CA MET A 25 5.42 29.75 -27.81
C MET A 25 6.11 29.45 -26.47
N HIS A 26 6.73 30.44 -25.83
CA HIS A 26 7.39 30.26 -24.55
C HIS A 26 6.40 29.86 -23.45
N THR A 27 5.27 30.56 -23.33
CA THR A 27 4.26 30.23 -22.32
C THR A 27 3.64 28.87 -22.56
N CYS A 28 3.31 28.51 -23.80
CA CYS A 28 2.70 27.22 -24.12
C CYS A 28 3.68 26.06 -23.88
N ILE A 29 4.93 26.18 -24.32
CA ILE A 29 5.96 25.17 -24.06
C ILE A 29 6.23 25.05 -22.55
N HIS A 30 6.42 26.18 -21.86
CA HIS A 30 6.69 26.17 -20.43
C HIS A 30 5.52 25.59 -19.64
N THR A 31 4.29 26.01 -19.92
CA THR A 31 3.13 25.42 -19.24
C THR A 31 2.98 23.96 -19.56
N TYR A 32 3.04 23.54 -20.82
CA TYR A 32 2.91 22.14 -21.20
C TYR A 32 3.98 21.26 -20.56
N ILE A 33 5.26 21.63 -20.68
CA ILE A 33 6.36 20.86 -20.09
C ILE A 33 6.25 20.87 -18.57
N HIS A 34 6.05 22.03 -17.95
CA HIS A 34 6.02 22.12 -16.50
C HIS A 34 4.80 21.39 -15.93
N THR A 35 3.58 21.61 -16.44
CA THR A 35 2.41 20.89 -15.92
C THR A 35 2.52 19.43 -16.25
N TYR A 36 2.79 19.03 -17.49
CA TYR A 36 2.83 17.61 -17.85
C TYR A 36 3.93 16.87 -17.07
N ILE A 37 5.17 17.34 -17.08
CA ILE A 37 6.27 16.66 -16.38
C ILE A 37 6.04 16.71 -14.87
N HIS A 38 5.75 17.88 -14.31
CA HIS A 38 5.61 18.00 -12.86
C HIS A 38 4.40 17.23 -12.36
N THR A 39 3.21 17.39 -12.94
CA THR A 39 2.04 16.64 -12.46
C THR A 39 2.14 15.17 -12.84
N TYR A 40 2.53 14.79 -14.05
CA TYR A 40 2.60 13.38 -14.39
C TYR A 40 3.65 12.65 -13.56
N ILE A 41 4.88 13.16 -13.49
CA ILE A 41 5.94 12.47 -12.74
C ILE A 41 5.68 12.57 -11.24
N HIS A 42 5.48 13.77 -10.70
CA HIS A 42 5.36 13.91 -9.25
C HIS A 42 4.12 13.19 -8.73
N THR A 43 2.96 13.36 -9.38
CA THR A 43 1.72 12.78 -8.86
C THR A 43 1.69 11.27 -9.06
N ASN A 44 2.09 10.73 -10.23
CA ASN A 44 2.11 9.28 -10.43
C ASN A 44 3.17 8.60 -9.60
N LEU A 45 4.37 9.15 -9.50
CA LEU A 45 5.46 8.54 -8.75
C LEU A 45 5.16 8.59 -7.24
N HIS A 46 4.63 9.71 -6.74
CA HIS A 46 4.19 9.80 -5.36
C HIS A 46 3.02 8.86 -5.05
N THR A 47 1.98 8.81 -5.91
CA THR A 47 0.85 7.89 -5.68
C THR A 47 1.28 6.44 -5.79
N TYR A 48 2.11 6.08 -6.77
CA TYR A 48 2.63 4.73 -6.94
C TYR A 48 3.47 4.30 -5.72
N ILE A 49 4.44 5.11 -5.31
CA ILE A 49 5.26 4.80 -4.14
C ILE A 49 4.38 4.70 -2.88
N HIS A 50 3.52 5.69 -2.65
CA HIS A 50 2.68 5.70 -1.46
C HIS A 50 1.73 4.49 -1.44
N THR A 51 1.02 4.23 -2.53
CA THR A 51 0.10 3.09 -2.60
C THR A 51 0.84 1.76 -2.51
N TYR A 52 1.91 1.57 -3.27
CA TYR A 52 2.69 0.33 -3.25
C TYR A 52 3.29 0.06 -1.87
N ILE A 53 4.00 1.03 -1.29
CA ILE A 53 4.59 0.87 0.04
C ILE A 53 3.52 0.67 1.09
N HIS A 54 2.47 1.51 1.12
CA HIS A 54 1.43 1.39 2.12
C HIS A 54 0.69 0.06 2.01
N THR A 55 0.26 -0.33 0.81
CA THR A 55 -0.42 -1.61 0.60
C THR A 55 0.48 -2.78 0.91
N TYR A 56 1.73 -2.79 0.44
CA TYR A 56 2.67 -3.89 0.68
C TYR A 56 2.98 -4.03 2.17
N ILE A 57 3.37 -2.94 2.83
CA ILE A 57 3.68 -2.97 4.26
C ILE A 57 2.44 -3.34 5.06
N HIS A 58 1.31 -2.69 4.81
CA HIS A 58 0.09 -2.96 5.57
C HIS A 58 -0.40 -4.38 5.35
N THR A 59 -0.52 -4.85 4.10
CA THR A 59 -0.97 -6.22 3.83
C THR A 59 0.03 -7.23 4.36
N TYR A 60 1.33 -7.08 4.09
CA TYR A 60 2.34 -8.04 4.54
C TYR A 60 2.42 -8.11 6.07
N ILE A 61 2.54 -6.96 6.75
CA ILE A 61 2.62 -6.93 8.21
C ILE A 61 1.31 -7.42 8.82
N HIS A 62 0.16 -6.90 8.37
CA HIS A 62 -1.12 -7.29 8.95
C HIS A 62 -1.39 -8.78 8.70
N THR A 63 -1.22 -9.29 7.49
CA THR A 63 -1.44 -10.71 7.20
C THR A 63 -0.44 -11.57 7.94
N TYR A 64 0.86 -11.25 7.92
CA TYR A 64 1.88 -12.04 8.60
C TYR A 64 1.66 -12.06 10.11
N ILE A 65 1.50 -10.90 10.75
CA ILE A 65 1.28 -10.82 12.19
C ILE A 65 -0.04 -11.49 12.57
N HIS A 66 -1.14 -11.17 11.88
CA HIS A 66 -2.44 -11.72 12.22
C HIS A 66 -2.46 -13.24 12.00
N THR A 67 -1.98 -13.74 10.86
CA THR A 67 -1.95 -15.18 10.59
C THR A 67 -1.00 -15.88 11.54
N TYR A 68 0.23 -15.38 11.74
CA TYR A 68 1.21 -16.03 12.61
C TYR A 68 0.73 -16.03 14.06
N ILE A 69 0.33 -14.90 14.62
CA ILE A 69 -0.16 -14.83 16.00
C ILE A 69 -1.42 -15.65 16.16
N HIS A 70 -2.42 -15.49 15.27
CA HIS A 70 -3.67 -16.22 15.41
C HIS A 70 -3.45 -17.72 15.25
N THR A 71 -2.71 -18.18 14.25
CA THR A 71 -2.47 -19.62 14.08
C THR A 71 -1.60 -20.18 15.20
N TYR A 72 -0.56 -19.46 15.62
CA TYR A 72 0.32 -19.93 16.69
C TYR A 72 -0.43 -19.98 18.02
N ILE A 73 -1.12 -18.91 18.42
CA ILE A 73 -1.89 -18.88 19.67
C ILE A 73 -3.02 -19.90 19.61
N HIS A 74 -3.82 -19.91 18.54
CA HIS A 74 -4.95 -20.82 18.44
C HIS A 74 -4.48 -22.27 18.44
N LYS A 75 -3.47 -22.61 17.64
CA LYS A 75 -2.91 -23.97 17.63
C LYS A 75 -2.28 -24.30 18.97
N TYR A 76 -1.46 -23.43 19.56
CA TYR A 76 -0.80 -23.74 20.82
C TYR A 76 -1.81 -23.90 21.95
N ILE A 77 -2.72 -22.94 22.14
CA ILE A 77 -3.75 -23.02 23.18
C ILE A 77 -4.70 -24.19 22.92
N HIS A 78 -5.28 -24.29 21.72
CA HIS A 78 -6.24 -25.35 21.43
C HIS A 78 -5.59 -26.72 21.54
N THR A 79 -4.43 -26.94 20.91
CA THR A 79 -3.79 -28.25 20.96
C THR A 79 -3.31 -28.54 22.36
N TYR A 80 -2.63 -27.61 23.05
CA TYR A 80 -2.08 -27.87 24.38
C TYR A 80 -3.19 -28.07 25.42
N ILE A 81 -4.16 -27.15 25.50
CA ILE A 81 -5.26 -27.29 26.47
C ILE A 81 -6.11 -28.51 26.14
N HIS A 82 -6.54 -28.68 24.89
CA HIS A 82 -7.41 -29.79 24.54
C HIS A 82 -6.69 -31.13 24.71
N THR A 83 -5.45 -31.27 24.24
CA THR A 83 -4.72 -32.53 24.42
C THR A 83 -4.40 -32.76 25.88
N TYR A 84 -3.89 -31.77 26.61
CA TYR A 84 -3.51 -31.97 28.01
C TYR A 84 -4.71 -32.25 28.90
N ILE A 85 -5.78 -31.45 28.81
CA ILE A 85 -7.01 -31.71 29.58
C ILE A 85 -7.63 -33.04 29.18
N HIS A 86 -7.82 -33.28 27.87
CA HIS A 86 -8.48 -34.50 27.43
C HIS A 86 -7.64 -35.73 27.78
N THR A 87 -6.33 -35.73 27.51
CA THR A 87 -5.48 -36.88 27.84
C THR A 87 -5.39 -37.04 29.35
N TYR A 88 -5.11 -36.00 30.12
CA TYR A 88 -4.94 -36.12 31.55
C TYR A 88 -6.22 -36.54 32.25
N ILE A 89 -7.35 -35.87 31.98
CA ILE A 89 -8.63 -36.24 32.59
C ILE A 89 -9.06 -37.62 32.12
N HIS A 90 -9.05 -37.88 30.81
CA HIS A 90 -9.55 -39.16 30.31
C HIS A 90 -8.66 -40.31 30.76
N THR A 91 -7.33 -40.19 30.67
CA THR A 91 -6.43 -41.26 31.12
C THR A 91 -6.50 -41.42 32.63
N TYR A 92 -6.48 -40.35 33.42
CA TYR A 92 -6.50 -40.46 34.88
C TYR A 92 -7.82 -41.02 35.38
N ILE A 93 -8.97 -40.51 34.91
CA ILE A 93 -10.28 -41.05 35.29
C ILE A 93 -10.42 -42.49 34.82
N HIS A 94 -10.09 -42.79 33.57
CA HIS A 94 -10.26 -44.14 33.04
C HIS A 94 -9.33 -45.14 33.73
N THR A 95 -8.06 -44.79 33.94
CA THR A 95 -7.12 -45.67 34.66
C THR A 95 -7.51 -45.83 36.11
N TYR A 96 -7.87 -44.74 36.81
CA TYR A 96 -8.26 -44.81 38.21
C TYR A 96 -9.53 -45.63 38.41
N ILE A 97 -10.59 -45.36 37.64
CA ILE A 97 -11.83 -46.14 37.73
C ILE A 97 -11.56 -47.60 37.36
N HIS A 98 -10.86 -47.86 36.25
CA HIS A 98 -10.63 -49.22 35.80
C HIS A 98 -9.76 -50.02 36.78
N THR A 99 -8.70 -49.42 37.32
CA THR A 99 -7.86 -50.07 38.33
C THR A 99 -8.62 -50.29 39.63
N TYR A 100 -9.30 -49.27 40.15
CA TYR A 100 -10.03 -49.36 41.40
C TYR A 100 -11.14 -50.42 41.33
N ILE A 101 -11.94 -50.43 40.26
CA ILE A 101 -12.99 -51.42 40.06
C ILE A 101 -12.40 -52.83 39.92
N HIS A 102 -11.35 -53.02 39.11
CA HIS A 102 -10.73 -54.35 38.98
C HIS A 102 -10.17 -54.83 40.31
N THR A 103 -9.41 -53.99 41.02
CA THR A 103 -8.81 -54.39 42.30
C THR A 103 -9.83 -54.69 43.38
N TYR A 104 -11.02 -54.07 43.35
CA TYR A 104 -12.06 -54.27 44.36
C TYR A 104 -12.99 -55.44 44.03
N ILE A 105 -13.08 -55.83 42.75
CA ILE A 105 -13.85 -56.99 42.29
C ILE A 105 -13.00 -58.28 42.33
N ASP A 106 -11.69 -58.17 42.08
CA ASP A 106 -10.74 -59.30 42.14
C ASP A 106 -10.23 -59.61 43.57
N THR A 107 -10.67 -58.84 44.58
CA THR A 107 -10.50 -59.13 46.03
C THR A 107 -11.81 -59.58 46.65
#